data_AF-A0A1X2FY87-F1
#
_entry.id   AF-A0A1X2FY87-F1
#
_cell.length_a   1.000
_cell.length_b   1.000
_cell.length_c   1.000
_cell.angle_alpha   90.00
_cell.angle_beta   90.00
_cell.angle_gamma   90.00
#
_symmetry.space_group_name_H-M   'P 1'
#
loop_
_entity.id
_entity.type
_entity.pdbx_description
1 polymer ?
#
loop_
_entity_poly.entity_id
_entity_poly.type
_entity_poly.pdbx_seq_one_letter_code
_entity_poly.pdbx_strand_id
1 'polypeptide(L)'
;MFKKVITIMLILSLVVIPFMAFADDTTSSTSDNTTTSTQAVTSSDNTTVSDSVYGQTSGDGTTIQNSQIDAINSQIQELEQELETAINNNQFAKALEISNKIKALEQKLKTLSQNDQLEAQIADLKTEAINDLQNGQIDDAINIIKQIISLKHSQDNYALLGKIYHMAKKDNTPHVFANGKEVLSDVNPMIYNNRTYIPLRAVANAIGVDNNAINWDNNNRTVNIKTGNINIYMPVNTTNIKVNGNVKTIDAPAIIYKNRVMVPLRAISQLFNKSVNWYQEGQIATVGD
;
A
#
# COMPACT_ATOMS: atom_id res chain seq x y z
N MET A 1 37.32 11.36 -26.28
CA MET A 1 35.98 11.44 -26.89
C MET A 1 34.96 11.03 -25.82
N PHE A 2 34.62 11.87 -24.85
CA PHE A 2 33.64 12.96 -24.90
C PHE A 2 32.25 12.57 -25.44
N LYS A 3 31.24 12.77 -24.56
CA LYS A 3 29.79 12.91 -24.76
C LYS A 3 28.93 11.65 -24.58
N LYS A 4 28.49 11.42 -23.34
CA LYS A 4 27.12 11.73 -22.87
C LYS A 4 26.99 11.42 -21.38
N VAL A 5 27.45 12.36 -20.56
CA VAL A 5 26.96 12.54 -19.19
C VAL A 5 25.54 13.08 -19.35
N ILE A 6 24.54 12.22 -19.11
CA ILE A 6 23.16 12.68 -18.96
C ILE A 6 23.03 13.13 -17.51
N THR A 7 23.00 14.45 -17.36
CA THR A 7 22.61 15.21 -16.20
C THR A 7 21.38 14.61 -15.50
N ILE A 8 21.60 13.89 -14.41
CA ILE A 8 20.57 13.66 -13.37
C ILE A 8 20.88 14.68 -12.27
N MET A 9 20.50 15.94 -12.53
CA MET A 9 20.24 16.92 -11.48
C MET A 9 18.73 16.84 -11.19
N LEU A 10 18.33 15.92 -10.31
CA LEU A 10 17.06 16.06 -9.62
C LEU A 10 17.33 16.90 -8.37
N ILE A 11 17.04 18.19 -8.49
CA ILE A 11 16.95 19.13 -7.37
C ILE A 11 15.80 18.63 -6.49
N LEU A 12 16.11 17.92 -5.40
CA LEU A 12 15.21 17.81 -4.26
C LEU A 12 15.50 19.00 -3.35
N SER A 13 14.98 20.17 -3.72
CA SER A 13 15.03 21.34 -2.84
C SER A 13 14.14 21.08 -1.62
N LEU A 14 14.75 20.77 -0.48
CA LEU A 14 14.17 21.05 0.83
C LEU A 14 13.94 22.57 0.90
N VAL A 15 12.70 22.99 0.75
CA VAL A 15 12.27 24.33 1.13
C VAL A 15 11.85 24.24 2.60
N VAL A 16 12.78 24.56 3.49
CA VAL A 16 12.50 24.89 4.89
C VAL A 16 11.96 26.33 4.90
N ILE A 17 10.65 26.51 5.11
CA ILE A 17 10.09 27.85 5.39
C ILE A 17 9.93 27.96 6.91
N PRO A 18 10.51 28.98 7.56
CA PRO A 18 10.21 29.28 8.95
C PRO A 18 8.77 29.79 9.07
N PHE A 19 7.97 29.14 9.92
CA PHE A 19 6.64 29.62 10.29
C PHE A 19 6.75 30.97 10.99
N MET A 20 6.25 32.03 10.35
CA MET A 20 5.92 33.29 11.01
C MET A 20 4.50 33.20 11.57
N ALA A 21 4.37 33.42 12.88
CA ALA A 21 3.11 33.54 13.59
C ALA A 21 2.38 34.83 13.18
N PHE A 22 1.07 34.72 12.95
CA PHE A 22 0.15 35.85 13.08
C PHE A 22 -1.13 35.36 13.76
N ALA A 23 -1.38 35.91 14.95
CA ALA A 23 -2.71 36.05 15.52
C ALA A 23 -3.44 37.16 14.75
N ASP A 24 -4.76 37.07 14.58
CA ASP A 24 -5.71 37.96 15.25
C ASP A 24 -7.17 37.66 14.82
N ASP A 25 -8.07 38.34 15.51
CA ASP A 25 -9.40 38.07 16.01
C ASP A 25 -10.59 37.83 15.06
N THR A 26 -11.58 37.22 15.72
CA THR A 26 -13.03 37.21 15.54
C THR A 26 -13.71 38.21 14.58
N THR A 27 -14.76 37.77 13.87
CA THR A 27 -16.18 38.08 14.18
C THR A 27 -17.16 37.63 13.07
N SER A 28 -18.41 37.52 13.49
CA SER A 28 -19.58 36.88 12.90
C SER A 28 -20.37 37.69 11.85
N SER A 29 -21.29 36.95 11.20
CA SER A 29 -22.69 37.30 10.85
C SER A 29 -23.05 37.71 9.40
N THR A 30 -23.77 36.80 8.74
CA THR A 30 -25.14 36.90 8.19
C THR A 30 -25.57 38.16 7.41
N SER A 31 -25.98 38.02 6.14
CA SER A 31 -27.41 37.93 5.70
C SER A 31 -27.62 38.23 4.19
N ASP A 32 -28.50 37.43 3.57
CA ASP A 32 -29.54 37.75 2.56
C ASP A 32 -29.25 38.04 1.07
N ASN A 33 -29.75 37.09 0.24
CA ASN A 33 -30.75 37.20 -0.86
C ASN A 33 -30.66 38.38 -1.86
N THR A 34 -30.75 38.22 -3.20
CA THR A 34 -31.92 37.72 -3.95
C THR A 34 -31.64 37.60 -5.48
N THR A 35 -32.23 36.59 -6.12
CA THR A 35 -32.91 36.54 -7.46
C THR A 35 -32.28 37.15 -8.73
N THR A 36 -32.09 36.34 -9.80
CA THR A 36 -32.90 36.33 -11.05
C THR A 36 -32.35 35.34 -12.08
N SER A 37 -33.27 34.55 -12.64
CA SER A 37 -33.20 33.55 -13.71
C SER A 37 -32.77 34.09 -15.08
N THR A 38 -32.04 33.30 -15.89
CA THR A 38 -32.41 33.01 -17.30
C THR A 38 -31.70 31.74 -17.79
N GLN A 39 -32.46 30.84 -18.42
CA GLN A 39 -32.00 29.64 -19.12
C GLN A 39 -31.41 29.98 -20.50
N ALA A 40 -30.47 29.15 -20.96
CA ALA A 40 -30.53 28.37 -22.20
C ALA A 40 -29.21 28.34 -22.99
N VAL A 41 -28.57 27.16 -22.92
CA VAL A 41 -28.00 26.36 -24.00
C VAL A 41 -27.16 27.08 -25.06
N THR A 42 -25.84 26.95 -24.93
CA THR A 42 -24.90 26.94 -26.06
C THR A 42 -24.11 25.63 -26.03
N SER A 43 -24.02 25.04 -27.21
CA SER A 43 -23.19 23.89 -27.58
C SER A 43 -21.73 24.30 -27.76
N SER A 44 -20.78 23.54 -27.22
CA SER A 44 -19.48 23.26 -27.84
C SER A 44 -18.58 22.41 -26.94
N ASP A 45 -17.84 21.51 -27.58
CA ASP A 45 -16.63 20.81 -27.15
C ASP A 45 -15.82 21.50 -26.04
N ASN A 46 -15.29 20.71 -25.09
CA ASN A 46 -13.86 20.82 -24.79
C ASN A 46 -13.32 19.55 -24.08
N THR A 47 -12.31 18.97 -24.71
CA THR A 47 -11.14 18.34 -24.08
C THR A 47 -10.71 19.07 -22.81
N THR A 48 -10.63 18.35 -21.69
CA THR A 48 -9.69 18.71 -20.62
C THR A 48 -9.14 17.46 -19.96
N VAL A 49 -7.89 17.20 -20.29
CA VAL A 49 -6.93 16.45 -19.48
C VAL A 49 -6.94 17.06 -18.08
N SER A 50 -7.25 16.25 -17.07
CA SER A 50 -7.00 16.60 -15.67
C SER A 50 -5.79 15.80 -15.18
N ASP A 51 -4.63 16.41 -15.39
CA ASP A 51 -3.48 16.26 -14.51
C ASP A 51 -3.83 16.71 -13.08
N SER A 52 -2.99 16.30 -12.13
CA SER A 52 -3.08 16.41 -10.66
C SER A 52 -3.91 15.28 -10.04
N VAL A 53 -3.40 14.53 -9.05
CA VAL A 53 -2.95 15.03 -7.75
C VAL A 53 -1.85 14.11 -7.19
N TYR A 54 -0.59 14.57 -7.17
CA TYR A 54 0.40 14.11 -6.20
C TYR A 54 0.24 14.98 -4.95
N GLY A 55 -0.58 14.51 -4.01
CA GLY A 55 -0.73 15.11 -2.70
C GLY A 55 0.52 14.84 -1.86
N GLN A 56 1.16 15.92 -1.43
CA GLN A 56 2.17 15.95 -0.38
C GLN A 56 1.59 15.46 0.95
N THR A 57 2.32 14.59 1.65
CA THR A 57 2.56 14.67 3.10
C THR A 57 3.66 13.68 3.52
N SER A 58 4.92 14.08 3.36
CA SER A 58 6.03 13.47 4.11
C SER A 58 6.43 14.45 5.21
N GLY A 59 5.64 14.47 6.29
CA GLY A 59 6.01 15.12 7.54
C GLY A 59 6.98 14.23 8.30
N ASP A 60 8.02 14.85 8.85
CA ASP A 60 9.11 14.29 9.67
C ASP A 60 8.59 13.45 10.86
N GLY A 61 8.32 12.16 10.61
CA GLY A 61 7.77 11.23 11.60
C GLY A 61 8.76 10.84 12.71
N THR A 62 10.06 10.94 12.44
CA THR A 62 11.14 10.52 13.35
C THR A 62 11.26 11.45 14.55
N THR A 63 11.14 12.77 14.34
CA THR A 63 11.20 13.76 15.43
C THR A 63 10.00 13.64 16.37
N ILE A 64 8.81 13.35 15.83
CA ILE A 64 7.58 13.19 16.62
C ILE A 64 7.60 11.87 17.41
N GLN A 65 8.08 10.77 16.84
CA GLN A 65 8.17 9.48 17.54
C GLN A 65 9.14 9.49 18.72
N ASN A 66 10.32 10.11 18.56
CA ASN A 66 11.27 10.28 19.66
C ASN A 66 10.65 11.06 20.84
N SER A 67 9.93 12.15 20.57
CA SER A 67 9.22 12.90 21.62
C SER A 67 8.13 12.11 22.35
N GLN A 68 7.50 11.13 21.68
CA GLN A 68 6.47 10.28 22.28
C GLN A 68 7.07 9.19 23.18
N ILE A 69 8.23 8.65 22.81
CA ILE A 69 8.98 7.69 23.63
C ILE A 69 9.43 8.33 24.94
N ASP A 70 10.00 9.53 24.87
CA ASP A 70 10.45 10.28 26.05
C ASP A 70 9.29 10.59 27.01
N ALA A 71 8.12 10.97 26.46
CA ALA A 71 6.92 11.20 27.24
C ALA A 71 6.42 9.93 27.95
N ILE A 72 6.46 8.77 27.28
CA ILE A 72 6.05 7.48 27.88
C ILE A 72 7.03 7.06 28.97
N ASN A 73 8.34 7.18 28.74
CA ASN A 73 9.36 6.87 29.74
C ASN A 73 9.18 7.74 31.00
N SER A 74 8.91 9.04 30.83
CA SER A 74 8.63 9.94 31.95
C SER A 74 7.38 9.53 32.72
N GLN A 75 6.29 9.15 32.03
CA GLN A 75 5.06 8.67 32.68
C GLN A 75 5.27 7.36 33.45
N ILE A 76 6.09 6.44 32.93
CA ILE A 76 6.43 5.20 33.64
C ILE A 76 7.17 5.53 34.93
N GLN A 77 8.17 6.42 34.88
CA GLN A 77 8.91 6.84 36.08
C GLN A 77 8.02 7.47 37.15
N GLU A 78 7.08 8.34 36.76
CA GLU A 78 6.11 8.93 37.69
C GLU A 78 5.22 7.86 38.33
N LEU A 79 4.73 6.90 37.54
CA LEU A 79 3.89 5.80 38.03
C LEU A 79 4.69 4.83 38.92
N GLU A 80 5.97 4.61 38.66
CA GLU A 80 6.85 3.80 39.52
C GLU A 80 7.01 4.44 40.90
N GLN A 81 7.19 5.76 40.96
CA GLN A 81 7.23 6.50 42.23
C GLN A 81 5.88 6.44 42.98
N GLU A 82 4.77 6.55 42.23
CA GLU A 82 3.43 6.42 42.81
C GLU A 82 3.16 5.00 43.33
N LEU A 83 3.63 3.98 42.61
CA LEU A 83 3.54 2.58 43.00
C LEU A 83 4.29 2.32 44.30
N GLU A 84 5.53 2.81 44.41
CA GLU A 84 6.34 2.69 45.63
C GLU A 84 5.64 3.36 46.81
N THR A 85 5.10 4.56 46.61
CA THR A 85 4.32 5.28 47.64
C THR A 85 3.06 4.51 48.05
N ALA A 86 2.33 3.93 47.09
CA ALA A 86 1.14 3.12 47.36
C ALA A 86 1.47 1.85 48.14
N ILE A 87 2.57 1.17 47.80
CA ILE A 87 3.06 -0.03 48.51
C ILE A 87 3.46 0.34 49.95
N ASN A 88 4.26 1.40 50.14
CA ASN A 88 4.71 1.84 51.47
C ASN A 88 3.54 2.24 52.39
N ASN A 89 2.44 2.74 51.81
CA ASN A 89 1.21 3.08 52.52
C ASN A 89 0.20 1.92 52.62
N ASN A 90 0.58 0.69 52.24
CA ASN A 90 -0.29 -0.50 52.23
C ASN A 90 -1.56 -0.37 51.36
N GLN A 91 -1.54 0.46 50.31
CA GLN A 91 -2.65 0.69 49.39
C GLN A 91 -2.65 -0.31 48.22
N PHE A 92 -2.81 -1.60 48.51
CA PHE A 92 -2.60 -2.68 47.53
C PHE A 92 -3.52 -2.64 46.30
N ALA A 93 -4.77 -2.21 46.44
CA ALA A 93 -5.68 -2.06 45.29
C ALA A 93 -5.19 -0.97 44.31
N LYS A 94 -4.70 0.15 44.86
CA LYS A 94 -4.10 1.23 44.08
C LYS A 94 -2.79 0.79 43.42
N ALA A 95 -1.96 0.05 44.15
CA ALA A 95 -0.71 -0.51 43.62
C ALA A 95 -0.97 -1.46 42.43
N LEU A 96 -2.01 -2.31 42.50
CA LEU A 96 -2.38 -3.19 41.39
C LEU A 96 -2.84 -2.41 40.15
N GLU A 97 -3.62 -1.34 40.34
CA GLU A 97 -4.06 -0.48 39.24
C GLU A 97 -2.85 0.19 38.54
N ILE A 98 -1.93 0.75 39.33
CA ILE A 98 -0.71 1.40 38.82
C ILE A 98 0.16 0.38 38.07
N SER A 99 0.36 -0.82 38.62
CA SER A 99 1.13 -1.88 37.95
C SER A 99 0.57 -2.26 36.57
N ASN A 100 -0.76 -2.36 36.45
CA ASN A 100 -1.39 -2.62 35.16
C ASN A 100 -1.19 -1.48 34.16
N LYS A 101 -1.22 -0.22 34.62
CA LYS A 101 -0.94 0.96 33.77
C LYS A 101 0.50 0.95 33.28
N ILE A 102 1.48 0.69 34.16
CA ILE A 102 2.90 0.57 33.79
C ILE A 102 3.06 -0.52 32.71
N LYS A 103 2.50 -1.71 32.93
CA LYS A 103 2.58 -2.81 31.96
C LYS A 103 2.01 -2.45 30.58
N ALA A 104 0.91 -1.71 30.53
CA ALA A 104 0.33 -1.24 29.27
C ALA A 104 1.25 -0.21 28.57
N LEU A 105 1.87 0.70 29.33
CA LEU A 105 2.82 1.68 28.80
C LEU A 105 4.12 1.02 28.31
N GLU A 106 4.66 0.04 29.01
CA GLU A 106 5.82 -0.74 28.58
C GLU A 106 5.56 -1.47 27.26
N GLN A 107 4.36 -2.04 27.09
CA GLN A 107 3.97 -2.66 25.82
C GLN A 107 3.92 -1.63 24.69
N LYS A 108 3.35 -0.44 24.93
CA LYS A 108 3.31 0.65 23.96
C LYS A 108 4.72 1.14 23.60
N LEU A 109 5.60 1.31 24.60
CA LEU A 109 6.99 1.69 24.41
C LEU A 109 7.73 0.68 23.52
N LYS A 110 7.55 -0.62 23.79
CA LYS A 110 8.13 -1.70 22.99
C LYS A 110 7.68 -1.63 21.53
N THR A 111 6.40 -1.36 21.27
CA THR A 111 5.89 -1.23 19.89
C THR A 111 6.46 -0.01 19.16
N LEU A 112 6.61 1.13 19.85
CA LEU A 112 7.21 2.34 19.27
C LEU A 112 8.69 2.14 18.95
N SER A 113 9.46 1.58 19.88
CA SER A 113 10.88 1.30 19.68
C SER A 113 11.14 0.34 18.52
N GLN A 114 10.32 -0.71 18.36
CA GLN A 114 10.41 -1.61 17.22
C GLN A 114 10.11 -0.90 15.89
N ASN A 115 9.15 0.03 15.89
CA ASN A 115 8.86 0.83 14.71
C ASN A 115 10.03 1.74 14.33
N ASP A 116 10.68 2.39 15.30
CA ASP A 116 11.84 3.24 15.03
C ASP A 116 13.02 2.47 14.45
N GLN A 117 13.28 1.26 14.97
CA GLN A 117 14.30 0.35 14.42
C GLN A 117 13.98 -0.05 12.98
N LEU A 118 12.70 -0.31 12.67
CA LEU A 118 12.24 -0.63 11.32
C LEU A 118 12.42 0.57 10.37
N GLU A 119 12.05 1.78 10.80
CA GLU A 119 12.23 2.99 9.99
C GLU A 119 13.72 3.30 9.76
N ALA A 120 14.57 3.11 10.76
CA ALA A 120 16.02 3.25 10.61
C ALA A 120 16.57 2.24 9.57
N GLN A 121 16.17 0.97 9.66
CA GLN A 121 16.53 -0.04 8.68
C GLN A 121 16.06 0.33 7.26
N ILE A 122 14.83 0.84 7.12
CA ILE A 122 14.30 1.29 5.84
C ILE A 122 15.09 2.50 5.31
N ALA A 123 15.51 3.41 6.18
CA ALA A 123 16.32 4.58 5.80
C ALA A 123 17.70 4.18 5.28
N ASP A 124 18.35 3.21 5.94
CA ASP A 124 19.64 2.66 5.49
C ASP A 124 19.50 1.99 4.12
N LEU A 125 18.47 1.13 3.95
CA LEU A 125 18.18 0.50 2.66
C LEU A 125 17.86 1.52 1.56
N LYS A 126 17.13 2.59 1.88
CA LYS A 126 16.86 3.68 0.91
C LYS A 126 18.15 4.37 0.48
N THR A 127 19.09 4.58 1.41
CA THR A 127 20.40 5.16 1.11
C THR A 127 21.21 4.24 0.19
N GLU A 128 21.21 2.94 0.47
CA GLU A 128 21.85 1.94 -0.37
C GLU A 128 21.25 1.91 -1.79
N ALA A 129 19.92 1.86 -1.91
CA ALA A 129 19.25 1.91 -3.21
C ALA A 129 19.56 3.18 -4.01
N ILE A 130 19.70 4.34 -3.34
CA ILE A 130 20.09 5.60 -3.98
C ILE A 130 21.52 5.50 -4.51
N ASN A 131 22.46 4.96 -3.73
CA ASN A 131 23.84 4.76 -4.16
C ASN A 131 23.93 3.84 -5.38
N ASP A 132 23.18 2.74 -5.38
CA ASP A 132 23.10 1.83 -6.52
C ASP A 132 22.55 2.53 -7.78
N LEU A 133 21.48 3.32 -7.65
CA LEU A 133 20.95 4.12 -8.76
C LEU A 133 21.99 5.12 -9.29
N GLN A 134 22.73 5.80 -8.42
CA GLN A 134 23.78 6.75 -8.80
C GLN A 134 24.93 6.06 -9.53
N ASN A 135 25.25 4.82 -9.16
CA ASN A 135 26.28 4.00 -9.79
C ASN A 135 25.78 3.26 -11.05
N GLY A 136 24.51 3.40 -11.41
CA GLY A 136 23.90 2.70 -12.54
C GLY A 136 23.58 1.22 -12.29
N GLN A 137 23.66 0.77 -11.03
CA GLN A 137 23.32 -0.58 -10.56
C GLN A 137 21.80 -0.72 -10.36
N ILE A 138 21.05 -0.54 -11.45
CA ILE A 138 19.58 -0.44 -11.39
C ILE A 138 18.92 -1.71 -10.83
N ASP A 139 19.47 -2.89 -11.13
CA ASP A 139 18.91 -4.16 -10.68
C ASP A 139 19.12 -4.39 -9.17
N ASP A 140 20.25 -3.94 -8.62
CA ASP A 140 20.53 -3.99 -7.19
C ASP A 140 19.56 -3.05 -6.44
N ALA A 141 19.38 -1.82 -6.94
CA ALA A 141 18.40 -0.89 -6.42
C ALA A 141 16.95 -1.44 -6.44
N ILE A 142 16.55 -2.11 -7.53
CA ILE A 142 15.23 -2.77 -7.62
C ILE A 142 15.07 -3.81 -6.50
N ASN A 143 16.08 -4.64 -6.26
CA ASN A 143 16.02 -5.68 -5.23
C ASN A 143 15.91 -5.06 -3.83
N ILE A 144 16.64 -3.99 -3.56
CA ILE A 144 16.56 -3.27 -2.29
C ILE A 144 15.18 -2.62 -2.10
N ILE A 145 14.60 -2.00 -3.13
CA ILE A 145 13.24 -1.45 -3.02
C ILE A 145 12.21 -2.56 -2.79
N LYS A 146 12.35 -3.75 -3.42
CA LYS A 146 11.50 -4.91 -3.11
C LYS A 146 11.65 -5.36 -1.65
N GLN A 147 12.86 -5.33 -1.10
CA GLN A 147 13.10 -5.60 0.31
C GLN A 147 12.37 -4.59 1.20
N ILE A 148 12.49 -3.29 0.90
CA ILE A 148 11.77 -2.23 1.61
C ILE A 148 10.25 -2.45 1.54
N ILE A 149 9.70 -2.81 0.37
CA ILE A 149 8.28 -3.14 0.22
C ILE A 149 7.87 -4.34 1.08
N SER A 150 8.70 -5.36 1.18
CA SER A 150 8.43 -6.53 2.03
C SER A 150 8.43 -6.21 3.53
N LEU A 151 9.17 -5.16 3.94
CA LEU A 151 9.21 -4.63 5.30
C LEU A 151 8.04 -3.67 5.55
N LYS A 152 7.71 -2.82 4.58
CA LYS A 152 6.66 -1.80 4.63
C LYS A 152 6.05 -1.59 3.24
N HIS A 153 4.91 -2.23 3.02
CA HIS A 153 4.17 -2.20 1.75
C HIS A 153 3.36 -0.89 1.60
N SER A 154 4.04 0.26 1.56
CA SER A 154 3.42 1.57 1.37
C SER A 154 3.25 1.93 -0.11
N GLN A 155 2.24 2.77 -0.39
CA GLN A 155 1.99 3.30 -1.73
C GLN A 155 3.21 4.02 -2.32
N ASP A 156 3.95 4.77 -1.50
CA ASP A 156 5.16 5.48 -1.94
C ASP A 156 6.27 4.53 -2.39
N ASN A 157 6.44 3.41 -1.69
CA ASN A 157 7.47 2.43 -2.03
C ASN A 157 7.15 1.74 -3.36
N TYR A 158 5.87 1.43 -3.61
CA TYR A 158 5.42 0.89 -4.89
C TYR A 158 5.55 1.91 -6.04
N ALA A 159 5.20 3.18 -5.79
CA ALA A 159 5.37 4.24 -6.79
C ALA A 159 6.86 4.46 -7.13
N LEU A 160 7.75 4.38 -6.14
CA LEU A 160 9.19 4.46 -6.35
C LEU A 160 9.69 3.27 -7.20
N LEU A 161 9.29 2.04 -6.86
CA LEU A 161 9.64 0.86 -7.66
C LEU A 161 9.16 1.01 -9.11
N GLY A 162 7.95 1.54 -9.30
CA GLY A 162 7.37 1.80 -10.61
C GLY A 162 8.23 2.74 -11.46
N LYS A 163 8.69 3.85 -10.87
CA LYS A 163 9.62 4.78 -11.51
C LYS A 163 10.93 4.10 -11.90
N ILE A 164 11.49 3.27 -11.01
CA ILE A 164 12.75 2.55 -11.28
C ILE A 164 12.58 1.54 -12.42
N TYR A 165 11.49 0.77 -12.45
CA TYR A 165 11.20 -0.13 -13.57
C TYR A 165 11.04 0.61 -14.89
N HIS A 166 10.36 1.76 -14.90
CA HIS A 166 10.23 2.58 -16.09
C HIS A 166 11.60 3.09 -16.58
N MET A 167 12.44 3.62 -15.68
CA MET A 167 13.82 4.02 -16.02
C MET A 167 14.65 2.87 -16.58
N ALA A 168 14.48 1.66 -16.02
CA ALA A 168 15.13 0.44 -16.46
C ALA A 168 14.57 -0.14 -17.77
N LYS A 169 13.48 0.44 -18.32
CA LYS A 169 12.70 -0.12 -19.44
C LYS A 169 12.22 -1.55 -19.19
N LYS A 170 11.85 -1.84 -17.94
CA LYS A 170 11.32 -3.13 -17.48
C LYS A 170 9.79 -3.16 -17.38
N ASP A 171 9.13 -2.10 -17.81
CA ASP A 171 7.68 -1.91 -17.78
C ASP A 171 6.91 -2.59 -18.94
N ASN A 172 7.54 -3.49 -19.69
CA ASN A 172 6.88 -4.23 -20.78
C ASN A 172 6.04 -5.43 -20.28
N THR A 173 6.20 -5.82 -19.02
CA THR A 173 5.47 -6.92 -18.39
C THR A 173 4.93 -6.43 -17.06
N PRO A 174 3.63 -6.60 -16.78
CA PRO A 174 3.08 -6.19 -15.50
C PRO A 174 3.68 -6.99 -14.34
N HIS A 175 4.00 -6.28 -13.27
CA HIS A 175 4.43 -6.87 -12.01
C HIS A 175 3.25 -6.84 -11.04
N VAL A 176 2.97 -7.95 -10.35
CA VAL A 176 1.87 -8.02 -9.39
C VAL A 176 2.42 -8.36 -8.03
N PHE A 177 2.04 -7.60 -7.00
CA PHE A 177 2.44 -7.80 -5.62
C PHE A 177 1.23 -8.15 -4.75
N ALA A 178 1.46 -8.99 -3.74
CA ALA A 178 0.49 -9.27 -2.70
C ALA A 178 1.23 -9.41 -1.36
N ASN A 179 0.73 -8.75 -0.32
CA ASN A 179 1.34 -8.76 1.01
C ASN A 179 2.83 -8.37 0.97
N GLY A 180 3.18 -7.33 0.21
CA GLY A 180 4.56 -6.85 0.08
C GLY A 180 5.51 -7.75 -0.73
N LYS A 181 5.01 -8.81 -1.39
CA LYS A 181 5.84 -9.74 -2.17
C LYS A 181 5.35 -9.86 -3.60
N GLU A 182 6.30 -9.92 -4.53
CA GLU A 182 5.99 -10.13 -5.94
C GLU A 182 5.43 -11.54 -6.17
N VAL A 183 4.32 -11.61 -6.91
CA VAL A 183 3.64 -12.86 -7.25
C VAL A 183 4.32 -13.47 -8.47
N LEU A 184 5.20 -14.43 -8.22
CA LEU A 184 5.94 -15.13 -9.26
C LEU A 184 5.17 -16.37 -9.76
N SER A 185 5.26 -16.63 -11.07
CA SER A 185 4.70 -17.80 -11.72
C SER A 185 5.50 -18.13 -12.98
N ASP A 186 5.34 -19.34 -13.50
CA ASP A 186 5.97 -19.78 -14.75
C ASP A 186 5.36 -19.11 -15.99
N VAL A 187 4.18 -18.50 -15.85
CA VAL A 187 3.57 -17.63 -16.84
C VAL A 187 3.43 -16.24 -16.23
N ASN A 188 4.11 -15.26 -16.83
CA ASN A 188 4.04 -13.88 -16.36
C ASN A 188 2.62 -13.30 -16.46
N PRO A 189 2.27 -12.33 -15.60
CA PRO A 189 1.11 -11.50 -15.83
C PRO A 189 1.16 -10.82 -17.21
N MET A 190 -0.01 -10.46 -17.75
CA MET A 190 -0.10 -9.78 -19.04
C MET A 190 -1.24 -8.77 -19.04
N ILE A 191 -1.07 -7.68 -19.79
CA ILE A 191 -2.19 -6.80 -20.13
C ILE A 191 -2.84 -7.33 -21.41
N TYR A 192 -4.13 -7.66 -21.33
CA TYR A 192 -4.94 -8.08 -22.46
C TYR A 192 -6.30 -7.38 -22.41
N ASN A 193 -6.71 -6.74 -23.51
CA ASN A 193 -7.94 -5.94 -23.59
C ASN A 193 -8.09 -4.96 -22.42
N ASN A 194 -7.02 -4.19 -22.15
CA ASN A 194 -6.97 -3.19 -21.09
C ASN A 194 -7.20 -3.73 -19.67
N ARG A 195 -6.86 -5.02 -19.44
CA ARG A 195 -6.97 -5.68 -18.14
C ARG A 195 -5.71 -6.48 -17.84
N THR A 196 -5.27 -6.44 -16.59
CA THR A 196 -4.16 -7.26 -16.11
C THR A 196 -4.67 -8.67 -15.78
N TYR A 197 -4.19 -9.64 -16.53
CA TYR A 197 -4.40 -11.07 -16.34
C TYR A 197 -3.20 -11.69 -15.63
N ILE A 198 -3.47 -12.56 -14.66
CA ILE A 198 -2.44 -13.25 -13.88
C ILE A 198 -2.84 -14.74 -13.71
N PRO A 199 -1.89 -15.70 -13.58
CA PRO A 199 -2.25 -17.07 -13.28
C PRO A 199 -3.04 -17.15 -11.96
N LEU A 200 -4.25 -17.69 -12.04
CA LEU A 200 -5.20 -17.73 -10.93
C LEU A 200 -4.60 -18.37 -9.69
N ARG A 201 -3.90 -19.49 -9.84
CA ARG A 201 -3.29 -20.22 -8.72
C ARG A 201 -2.20 -19.41 -8.03
N ALA A 202 -1.38 -18.68 -8.79
CA ALA A 202 -0.29 -17.88 -8.23
C ALA A 202 -0.84 -16.75 -7.35
N VAL A 203 -1.79 -15.96 -7.88
CA VAL A 203 -2.39 -14.86 -7.12
C VAL A 203 -3.25 -15.36 -5.95
N ALA A 204 -4.01 -16.45 -6.12
CA ALA A 204 -4.81 -17.04 -5.05
C ALA A 204 -3.94 -17.52 -3.87
N ASN A 205 -2.83 -18.22 -4.17
CA ASN A 205 -1.88 -18.63 -3.14
C ASN A 205 -1.25 -17.42 -2.43
N ALA A 206 -0.89 -16.39 -3.19
CA ALA A 206 -0.27 -15.18 -2.64
C ALA A 206 -1.20 -14.42 -1.67
N ILE A 207 -2.53 -14.52 -1.85
CA ILE A 207 -3.53 -13.94 -0.95
C ILE A 207 -4.03 -14.93 0.13
N GLY A 208 -3.38 -16.09 0.28
CA GLY A 208 -3.63 -17.03 1.38
C GLY A 208 -4.59 -18.19 1.08
N VAL A 209 -4.93 -18.45 -0.18
CA VAL A 209 -5.69 -19.65 -0.56
C VAL A 209 -4.75 -20.85 -0.66
N ASP A 210 -5.03 -21.91 0.10
CA ASP A 210 -4.23 -23.14 0.03
C ASP A 210 -4.28 -23.77 -1.38
N ASN A 211 -3.16 -24.32 -1.83
CA ASN A 211 -3.08 -24.95 -3.15
C ASN A 211 -4.07 -26.12 -3.33
N ASN A 212 -4.37 -26.84 -2.25
CA ASN A 212 -5.32 -27.96 -2.22
C ASN A 212 -6.78 -27.49 -2.33
N ALA A 213 -7.05 -26.21 -2.02
CA ALA A 213 -8.37 -25.62 -2.20
C ALA A 213 -8.69 -25.35 -3.67
N ILE A 214 -7.69 -25.33 -4.57
CA ILE A 214 -7.84 -24.93 -5.97
C ILE A 214 -7.72 -26.16 -6.88
N ASN A 215 -8.86 -26.61 -7.40
CA ASN A 215 -8.96 -27.78 -8.27
C ASN A 215 -9.40 -27.40 -9.70
N TRP A 216 -8.86 -28.09 -10.70
CA TRP A 216 -9.31 -27.98 -12.09
C TRP A 216 -10.25 -29.15 -12.42
N ASP A 217 -11.45 -28.83 -12.88
CA ASP A 217 -12.37 -29.79 -13.49
C ASP A 217 -12.21 -29.73 -15.01
N ASN A 218 -11.58 -30.77 -15.56
CA ASN A 218 -11.29 -30.84 -16.98
C ASN A 218 -12.53 -31.04 -17.85
N ASN A 219 -13.53 -31.78 -17.34
CA ASN A 219 -14.75 -32.10 -18.11
C ASN A 219 -15.57 -30.84 -18.35
N ASN A 220 -15.70 -30.01 -17.30
CA ASN A 220 -16.47 -28.77 -17.36
C ASN A 220 -15.63 -27.54 -17.72
N ARG A 221 -14.30 -27.70 -17.83
CA ARG A 221 -13.33 -26.61 -18.02
C ARG A 221 -13.49 -25.51 -16.96
N THR A 222 -13.52 -25.91 -15.70
CA THR A 222 -13.83 -25.03 -14.57
C THR A 222 -12.77 -25.09 -13.47
N VAL A 223 -12.38 -23.94 -12.96
CA VAL A 223 -11.66 -23.85 -11.69
C VAL A 223 -12.66 -23.89 -10.54
N ASN A 224 -12.46 -24.82 -9.62
CA ASN A 224 -13.19 -24.91 -8.35
C ASN A 224 -12.27 -24.45 -7.22
N ILE A 225 -12.69 -23.45 -6.45
CA ILE A 225 -11.95 -22.99 -5.27
C ILE A 225 -12.82 -23.22 -4.04
N LYS A 226 -12.33 -23.97 -3.05
CA LYS A 226 -13.03 -24.25 -1.79
C LYS A 226 -12.15 -23.92 -0.60
N THR A 227 -12.33 -22.74 -0.02
CA THR A 227 -11.53 -22.28 1.13
C THR A 227 -12.41 -21.59 2.16
N GLY A 228 -12.30 -22.00 3.42
CA GLY A 228 -13.16 -21.51 4.50
C GLY A 228 -14.65 -21.55 4.11
N ASN A 229 -15.29 -20.38 4.11
CA ASN A 229 -16.71 -20.20 3.77
C ASN A 229 -16.94 -19.75 2.31
N ILE A 230 -15.93 -19.83 1.46
CA ILE A 230 -15.98 -19.40 0.05
C ILE A 230 -15.83 -20.62 -0.86
N ASN A 231 -16.85 -20.85 -1.67
CA ASN A 231 -16.90 -21.86 -2.72
C ASN A 231 -17.13 -21.19 -4.07
N ILE A 232 -16.12 -21.18 -4.92
CA ILE A 232 -16.14 -20.53 -6.24
C ILE A 232 -16.12 -21.61 -7.33
N TYR A 233 -17.07 -21.50 -8.26
CA TYR A 233 -17.11 -22.25 -9.52
C TYR A 233 -16.87 -21.26 -10.67
N MET A 234 -15.68 -21.31 -11.25
CA MET A 234 -15.22 -20.38 -12.29
C MET A 234 -14.93 -21.12 -13.61
N PRO A 235 -15.96 -21.30 -14.46
CA PRO A 235 -15.76 -21.78 -15.83
C PRO A 235 -14.95 -20.76 -16.64
N VAL A 236 -14.05 -21.25 -17.51
CA VAL A 236 -13.30 -20.39 -18.42
C VAL A 236 -14.16 -19.91 -19.59
N ASN A 237 -13.76 -18.82 -20.25
CA ASN A 237 -14.41 -18.23 -21.42
C ASN A 237 -15.84 -17.72 -21.21
N THR A 238 -16.23 -17.46 -19.96
CA THR A 238 -17.50 -16.80 -19.61
C THR A 238 -17.29 -15.83 -18.46
N THR A 239 -18.11 -14.78 -18.40
CA THR A 239 -18.12 -13.81 -17.30
C THR A 239 -19.01 -14.27 -16.14
N ASN A 240 -19.83 -15.30 -16.32
CA ASN A 240 -20.74 -15.80 -15.29
C ASN A 240 -20.08 -16.93 -14.49
N ILE A 241 -19.88 -16.69 -13.20
CA ILE A 241 -19.32 -17.63 -12.22
C ILE A 241 -20.33 -17.88 -11.11
N LYS A 242 -20.09 -18.87 -10.24
CA LYS A 242 -20.87 -19.06 -9.02
C LYS A 242 -19.99 -18.85 -7.79
N VAL A 243 -20.52 -18.13 -6.81
CA VAL A 243 -19.89 -17.92 -5.49
C VAL A 243 -20.92 -18.30 -4.43
N ASN A 244 -20.62 -19.32 -3.63
CA ASN A 244 -21.52 -19.87 -2.62
C ASN A 244 -22.91 -20.21 -3.19
N GLY A 245 -22.94 -20.79 -4.40
CA GLY A 245 -24.17 -21.18 -5.10
C GLY A 245 -24.84 -20.06 -5.90
N ASN A 246 -24.53 -18.79 -5.63
CA ASN A 246 -25.13 -17.64 -6.32
C ASN A 246 -24.33 -17.26 -7.57
N VAL A 247 -25.02 -16.97 -8.67
CA VAL A 247 -24.37 -16.47 -9.90
C VAL A 247 -23.85 -15.05 -9.67
N LYS A 248 -22.59 -14.81 -10.04
CA LYS A 248 -21.98 -13.49 -10.11
C LYS A 248 -21.34 -13.28 -11.47
N THR A 249 -21.35 -12.04 -11.95
CA THR A 249 -20.69 -11.65 -13.20
C THR A 249 -19.38 -10.94 -12.87
N ILE A 250 -18.27 -11.41 -13.46
CA ILE A 250 -16.97 -10.74 -13.43
C ILE A 250 -16.79 -9.89 -14.69
N ASP A 251 -15.90 -8.91 -14.64
CA ASP A 251 -15.74 -7.92 -15.71
C ASP A 251 -15.19 -8.52 -17.01
N ALA A 252 -14.34 -9.55 -16.91
CA ALA A 252 -13.83 -10.33 -18.03
C ALA A 252 -13.78 -11.83 -17.71
N PRO A 253 -13.88 -12.71 -18.70
CA PRO A 253 -13.75 -14.14 -18.47
C PRO A 253 -12.32 -14.50 -18.05
N ALA A 254 -12.22 -15.55 -17.23
CA ALA A 254 -10.97 -16.30 -17.10
C ALA A 254 -10.67 -17.02 -18.43
N ILE A 255 -9.39 -17.11 -18.80
CA ILE A 255 -8.96 -17.71 -20.07
C ILE A 255 -7.87 -18.74 -19.82
N ILE A 256 -7.67 -19.65 -20.77
CA ILE A 256 -6.51 -20.54 -20.75
C ILE A 256 -5.42 -19.93 -21.65
N TYR A 257 -4.24 -19.69 -21.09
CA TYR A 257 -3.07 -19.20 -21.80
C TYR A 257 -1.83 -19.95 -21.33
N LYS A 258 -1.03 -20.48 -22.27
CA LYS A 258 0.16 -21.31 -21.98
C LYS A 258 -0.10 -22.39 -20.91
N ASN A 259 -1.23 -23.10 -21.05
CA ASN A 259 -1.64 -24.16 -20.11
C ASN A 259 -1.83 -23.68 -18.65
N ARG A 260 -2.15 -22.40 -18.44
CA ARG A 260 -2.54 -21.81 -17.16
C ARG A 260 -3.90 -21.14 -17.31
N VAL A 261 -4.71 -21.22 -16.25
CA VAL A 261 -5.91 -20.38 -16.15
C VAL A 261 -5.48 -18.99 -15.71
N MET A 262 -5.63 -18.03 -16.61
CA MET A 262 -5.41 -16.62 -16.36
C MET A 262 -6.74 -15.98 -15.95
N VAL A 263 -6.70 -15.12 -14.94
CA VAL A 263 -7.87 -14.43 -14.40
C VAL A 263 -7.59 -12.92 -14.35
N PRO A 264 -8.58 -12.05 -14.62
CA PRO A 264 -8.42 -10.62 -14.38
C PRO A 264 -8.13 -10.37 -12.89
N LEU A 265 -7.11 -9.57 -12.60
CA LEU A 265 -6.72 -9.28 -11.22
C LEU A 265 -7.88 -8.66 -10.40
N ARG A 266 -8.69 -7.81 -11.05
CA ARG A 266 -9.89 -7.21 -10.44
C ARG A 266 -10.93 -8.25 -10.01
N ALA A 267 -11.10 -9.33 -10.77
CA ALA A 267 -12.02 -10.41 -10.40
C ALA A 267 -11.56 -11.08 -9.10
N ILE A 268 -10.26 -11.31 -8.93
CA ILE A 268 -9.70 -11.87 -7.69
C ILE A 268 -9.90 -10.92 -6.51
N SER A 269 -9.65 -9.63 -6.69
CA SER A 269 -9.94 -8.60 -5.69
C SER A 269 -11.39 -8.63 -5.21
N GLN A 270 -12.35 -8.69 -6.13
CA GLN A 270 -13.79 -8.73 -5.79
C GLN A 270 -14.20 -10.04 -5.13
N LEU A 271 -13.63 -11.17 -5.55
CA LEU A 271 -13.99 -12.49 -5.03
C LEU A 271 -13.47 -12.72 -3.61
N PHE A 272 -12.30 -12.19 -3.29
CA PHE A 272 -11.65 -12.36 -2.00
C PHE A 272 -11.67 -11.11 -1.12
N ASN A 273 -12.42 -10.08 -1.53
CA ASN A 273 -12.55 -8.80 -0.84
C ASN A 273 -11.19 -8.16 -0.51
N LYS A 274 -10.33 -8.05 -1.53
CA LYS A 274 -8.99 -7.44 -1.44
C LYS A 274 -8.95 -6.12 -2.21
N SER A 275 -8.21 -5.14 -1.71
CA SER A 275 -7.87 -3.90 -2.45
C SER A 275 -7.02 -4.24 -3.68
N VAL A 276 -7.10 -3.41 -4.72
CA VAL A 276 -6.14 -3.41 -5.84
C VAL A 276 -5.74 -1.98 -6.14
N ASN A 277 -4.43 -1.74 -6.24
CA ASN A 277 -3.88 -0.48 -6.71
C ASN A 277 -3.08 -0.72 -8.01
N TRP A 278 -2.98 0.32 -8.83
CA TRP A 278 -2.22 0.29 -10.07
C TRP A 278 -1.28 1.49 -10.13
N TYR A 279 0.00 1.22 -10.31
CA TYR A 279 1.07 2.19 -10.49
C TYR A 279 1.48 2.13 -11.95
N GLN A 280 1.10 3.17 -12.68
CA GLN A 280 1.22 3.22 -14.13
C GLN A 280 2.68 3.14 -14.57
N GLU A 281 3.54 3.92 -13.92
CA GLU A 281 4.99 3.82 -14.07
C GLU A 281 5.44 2.43 -13.62
N GLY A 282 6.08 1.67 -14.50
CA GLY A 282 6.55 0.32 -14.19
C GLY A 282 5.50 -0.79 -14.26
N GLN A 283 4.25 -0.48 -14.63
CA GLN A 283 3.15 -1.45 -14.75
C GLN A 283 2.97 -2.35 -13.52
N ILE A 284 2.93 -1.74 -12.33
CA ILE A 284 2.81 -2.48 -11.08
C ILE A 284 1.36 -2.52 -10.63
N ALA A 285 0.86 -3.71 -10.29
CA ALA A 285 -0.38 -3.88 -9.54
C ALA A 285 -0.10 -4.41 -8.14
N THR A 286 -0.91 -4.00 -7.16
CA THR A 286 -0.93 -4.66 -5.84
C THR A 286 -2.29 -5.29 -5.60
N VAL A 287 -2.34 -6.34 -4.77
CA VAL A 287 -3.59 -6.95 -4.32
C VAL A 287 -3.53 -7.26 -2.82
N GLY A 288 -4.47 -6.69 -2.07
CA GLY A 288 -4.56 -6.86 -0.62
C GLY A 288 -3.59 -6.02 0.21
N ASP A 289 -2.89 -5.09 -0.43
CA ASP A 289 -2.03 -4.07 0.18
C ASP A 289 -2.70 -2.69 0.20
#